data_AF-A0A451B129-F1
#
_entry.id   AF-A0A451B129-F1
#
_cell.length_a   1.000
_cell.length_b   1.000
_cell.length_c   1.000
_cell.angle_alpha   90.00
_cell.angle_beta   90.00
_cell.angle_gamma   90.00
#
_symmetry.space_group_name_H-M   'P 1'
#
loop_
_entity.id
_entity.type
_entity.pdbx_description
1 polymer ?
#
loop_
_entity_poly.entity_id
_entity_poly.type
_entity_poly.pdbx_seq_one_letter_code
_entity_poly.pdbx_strand_id
1 'polypeptide(L)'
;MSSSISYEGWKLFEEKINDRCIAEKVIGQDGDTCRVVLEPHQHISYEGYWPHRPRVRPRILLTGSCIYSDCWRLQFDAHTPGETPPRPFILGLPHDRKRIITYLTRKRRAISHVDVPLRTCAYQELLLSWQVSCVAEMPDIEKLLYHLPVSIYHTFIHEIESVLEEKLPVLHELLDEYGEMLKKKCLAAFQDIGVSVEFCDPHEGANGAILDLHAADQAPYLNALNLDNVMGIEDLAQLTISATVAKDTGITIPCRVGVLALPHPLSRCDGQRCCRKRLPIDSLLSRKSD
;
A
#
# COMPACT_ATOMS: atom_id res chain seq x y z
N MET A 1 20.89 -0.98 26.88
CA MET A 1 19.45 -1.19 26.62
C MET A 1 19.20 -0.81 25.16
N SER A 2 18.84 -1.78 24.31
CA SER A 2 18.39 -1.47 22.95
C SER A 2 17.03 -0.81 23.05
N SER A 3 16.91 0.42 22.56
CA SER A 3 15.61 1.08 22.39
C SER A 3 14.88 0.37 21.26
N SER A 4 13.63 -0.03 21.49
CA SER A 4 12.77 -0.53 20.41
C SER A 4 11.93 0.61 19.85
N ILE A 5 11.88 0.71 18.52
CA ILE A 5 11.05 1.68 17.79
C ILE A 5 9.95 0.91 17.08
N SER A 6 8.70 1.39 17.18
CA SER A 6 7.58 0.80 16.44
C SER A 6 7.52 1.39 15.03
N TYR A 7 7.47 0.53 14.01
CA TYR A 7 7.32 0.90 12.61
C TYR A 7 6.22 0.04 11.97
N GLU A 8 5.02 0.58 11.78
CA GLU A 8 3.92 -0.10 11.07
C GLU A 8 3.60 -1.52 11.61
N GLY A 9 3.65 -1.67 12.93
CA GLY A 9 3.42 -2.95 13.61
C GLY A 9 4.64 -3.86 13.70
N TRP A 10 5.78 -3.45 13.15
CA TRP A 10 7.10 -4.04 13.39
C TRP A 10 7.78 -3.42 14.60
N LYS A 11 8.54 -4.23 15.33
CA LYS A 11 9.47 -3.78 16.37
C LYS A 11 10.87 -3.72 15.75
N LEU A 12 11.47 -2.55 15.74
CA LEU A 12 12.84 -2.32 15.30
C LEU A 12 13.76 -2.27 16.52
N PHE A 13 14.80 -3.10 16.52
CA PHE A 13 15.83 -3.16 17.57
C PHE A 13 17.16 -2.74 16.97
N GLU A 14 17.67 -1.59 17.38
CA GLU A 14 18.99 -1.11 16.95
C GLU A 14 20.11 -1.78 17.78
N GLU A 15 21.01 -2.47 17.09
CA GLU A 15 22.25 -3.01 17.62
C GLU A 15 23.41 -2.04 17.37
N LYS A 16 23.64 -1.12 18.30
CA LYS A 16 24.67 -0.08 18.22
C LYS A 16 26.11 -0.59 18.02
N ILE A 17 26.40 -1.84 18.36
CA ILE A 17 27.76 -2.42 18.28
C ILE A 17 28.10 -2.84 16.86
N ASN A 18 27.11 -3.32 16.10
CA ASN A 18 27.29 -3.84 14.73
C ASN A 18 26.70 -2.91 13.67
N ASP A 19 26.15 -1.77 14.09
CA ASP A 19 25.38 -0.84 13.26
C ASP A 19 24.28 -1.55 12.47
N ARG A 20 23.56 -2.49 13.12
CA ARG A 20 22.49 -3.29 12.52
C ARG A 20 21.15 -2.95 13.14
N CYS A 21 20.08 -3.13 12.38
CA CYS A 21 18.72 -3.09 12.88
C CYS A 21 18.06 -4.45 12.70
N ILE A 22 17.37 -4.94 13.72
CA ILE A 22 16.56 -6.15 13.62
C ILE A 22 15.10 -5.74 13.65
N ALA A 23 14.36 -6.11 12.60
CA ALA A 23 12.92 -5.95 12.57
C ALA A 23 12.23 -7.26 12.96
N GLU A 24 11.25 -7.20 13.86
CA GLU A 24 10.44 -8.35 14.27
C GLU A 24 8.95 -8.05 14.22
N LYS A 25 8.16 -9.01 13.72
CA LYS A 25 6.69 -8.97 13.75
C LYS A 25 6.14 -10.37 13.91
N VAL A 26 5.09 -10.50 14.72
CA VAL A 26 4.35 -11.76 14.85
C VAL A 26 3.38 -11.87 13.68
N ILE A 27 3.43 -12.99 12.95
CA ILE A 27 2.59 -13.26 11.78
C ILE A 27 1.59 -14.38 12.11
N GLY A 28 0.30 -14.05 11.99
CA GLY A 28 -0.80 -14.96 12.31
C GLY A 28 -1.04 -15.15 13.82
N GLN A 29 -1.97 -16.04 14.16
CA GLN A 29 -2.42 -16.26 15.55
C GLN A 29 -1.51 -17.21 16.35
N ASP A 30 -0.72 -18.05 15.67
CA ASP A 30 0.11 -19.09 16.31
C ASP A 30 1.43 -18.58 16.90
N GLY A 31 1.72 -17.28 16.74
CA GLY A 31 2.87 -16.63 17.39
C GLY A 31 4.20 -16.66 16.61
N ASP A 32 4.21 -17.14 15.37
CA ASP A 32 5.42 -17.18 14.54
C ASP A 32 6.00 -15.77 14.35
N THR A 33 7.26 -15.59 14.72
CA THR A 33 7.93 -14.30 14.62
C THR A 33 8.73 -14.23 13.33
N CYS A 34 8.28 -13.36 12.42
CA CYS A 34 9.04 -12.96 11.26
C CYS A 34 10.14 -12.00 11.69
N ARG A 35 11.39 -12.31 11.34
CA ARG A 35 12.57 -11.50 11.67
C ARG A 35 13.35 -11.14 10.42
N VAL A 36 13.79 -9.88 10.33
CA VAL A 36 14.64 -9.37 9.25
C VAL A 36 15.86 -8.70 9.87
N VAL A 37 17.04 -9.05 9.37
CA VAL A 37 18.28 -8.32 9.71
C VAL A 37 18.47 -7.26 8.65
N LEU A 38 18.61 -6.02 9.10
CA LEU A 38 18.70 -4.83 8.27
C LEU A 38 20.03 -4.11 8.53
N GLU A 39 20.58 -3.54 7.47
CA GLU A 39 21.83 -2.77 7.45
C GLU A 39 21.54 -1.34 6.98
N PRO A 40 22.31 -0.33 7.41
CA PRO A 40 22.13 1.05 6.99
C PRO A 40 22.22 1.20 5.47
N HIS A 41 21.39 2.06 4.90
CA HIS A 41 21.37 2.32 3.46
C HIS A 41 21.54 3.81 3.14
N GLN A 42 22.02 4.13 1.94
CA GLN A 42 22.28 5.53 1.55
C GLN A 42 21.00 6.31 1.24
N HIS A 43 20.01 5.65 0.63
CA HIS A 43 18.79 6.30 0.13
C HIS A 43 17.58 6.16 1.05
N ILE A 44 17.62 5.20 1.98
CA ILE A 44 16.56 4.88 2.94
C ILE A 44 17.24 4.57 4.28
N SER A 45 16.50 4.42 5.39
CA SER A 45 17.16 4.21 6.69
C SER A 45 17.85 2.86 6.83
N TYR A 46 17.18 1.79 6.42
CA TYR A 46 17.76 0.45 6.49
C TYR A 46 17.28 -0.41 5.32
N GLU A 47 18.08 -1.39 4.92
CA GLU A 47 17.66 -2.43 3.99
C GLU A 47 18.11 -3.82 4.45
N GLY A 48 17.45 -4.86 3.96
CA GLY A 48 17.88 -6.23 4.17
C GLY A 48 17.15 -7.21 3.28
N TYR A 49 17.23 -8.48 3.62
CA TYR A 49 16.56 -9.55 2.88
C TYR A 49 15.76 -10.42 3.84
N TRP A 50 14.56 -10.79 3.42
CA TRP A 50 13.72 -11.76 4.11
C TRP A 50 13.41 -12.96 3.21
N PRO A 51 13.45 -14.20 3.73
CA PRO A 51 14.11 -14.57 4.98
C PRO A 51 15.61 -14.32 4.86
N HIS A 52 16.20 -14.61 3.70
CA HIS A 52 17.62 -14.45 3.37
C HIS A 52 17.76 -14.00 1.92
N ARG A 53 18.94 -13.49 1.55
CA ARG A 53 19.26 -13.16 0.16
C ARG A 53 19.13 -14.42 -0.72
N PRO A 54 18.46 -14.35 -1.88
CA PRO A 54 18.32 -15.51 -2.74
C PRO A 54 19.69 -16.00 -3.25
N ARG A 55 19.88 -17.33 -3.24
CA ARG A 55 21.11 -17.98 -3.74
C ARG A 55 21.18 -17.97 -5.27
N VAL A 56 20.02 -18.12 -5.91
CA VAL A 56 19.86 -18.01 -7.36
C VAL A 56 19.45 -16.58 -7.67
N ARG A 57 20.05 -15.97 -8.70
CA ARG A 57 19.70 -14.61 -9.08
C ARG A 57 18.25 -14.58 -9.58
N PRO A 58 17.43 -13.61 -9.12
CA PRO A 58 16.08 -13.47 -9.64
C PRO A 58 16.11 -13.06 -11.10
N ARG A 59 15.11 -13.47 -11.87
CA ARG A 59 14.82 -12.97 -13.23
C ARG A 59 13.54 -12.14 -13.26
N ILE A 60 12.68 -12.36 -12.26
CA ILE A 60 11.39 -11.68 -12.12
C ILE A 60 11.40 -10.98 -10.77
N LEU A 61 11.05 -9.71 -10.77
CA LEU A 61 10.83 -8.95 -9.55
C LEU A 61 9.34 -8.72 -9.34
N LEU A 62 8.91 -8.82 -8.10
CA LEU A 62 7.59 -8.41 -7.66
C LEU A 62 7.75 -7.19 -6.75
N THR A 63 6.99 -6.15 -7.00
CA THR A 63 6.91 -5.00 -6.10
C THR A 63 5.56 -4.33 -6.29
N GLY A 64 5.30 -3.25 -5.60
CA GLY A 64 4.10 -2.46 -5.85
C GLY A 64 4.06 -1.20 -5.04
N SER A 65 2.92 -0.53 -5.15
CA SER A 65 2.66 0.62 -4.33
C SER A 65 1.20 0.73 -3.93
N CYS A 66 0.96 1.05 -2.66
CA CYS A 66 -0.37 1.31 -2.15
C CYS A 66 -0.84 2.69 -2.66
N ILE A 67 -2.03 2.78 -3.26
CA ILE A 67 -2.60 4.04 -3.78
C ILE A 67 -3.18 4.91 -2.65
N TYR A 68 -3.59 4.29 -1.54
CA TYR A 68 -4.10 5.02 -0.37
C TYR A 68 -3.01 5.62 0.53
N SER A 69 -1.74 5.36 0.22
CA SER A 69 -0.63 6.11 0.80
C SER A 69 -0.73 7.62 0.44
N ASP A 70 -1.49 8.00 -0.59
CA ASP A 70 -1.55 9.38 -1.05
C ASP A 70 -2.73 10.21 -0.44
N CYS A 71 -3.26 9.76 0.70
CA CYS A 71 -4.19 10.51 1.56
C CYS A 71 -5.62 10.69 1.05
N TRP A 72 -6.18 9.65 0.44
CA TRP A 72 -7.63 9.54 0.26
C TRP A 72 -8.34 9.45 1.60
N ARG A 73 -9.16 10.45 1.91
CA ARG A 73 -9.79 10.57 3.23
C ARG A 73 -11.23 11.00 3.13
N LEU A 74 -12.05 10.46 4.02
CA LEU A 74 -13.44 10.82 4.16
C LEU A 74 -13.64 11.51 5.52
N GLN A 75 -14.27 12.68 5.51
CA GLN A 75 -14.53 13.48 6.69
C GLN A 75 -16.04 13.63 6.91
N PHE A 76 -16.50 13.32 8.12
CA PHE A 76 -17.90 13.55 8.53
C PHE A 76 -18.08 14.94 9.13
N ASP A 77 -19.30 15.47 9.06
CA ASP A 77 -19.69 16.68 9.79
C ASP A 77 -19.59 16.49 11.30
N ALA A 78 -19.61 17.59 12.06
CA ALA A 78 -19.79 17.59 13.51
C ALA A 78 -21.17 17.05 13.92
N HIS A 79 -21.35 16.62 15.17
CA HIS A 79 -22.65 16.09 15.58
C HIS A 79 -23.67 17.19 15.74
N THR A 80 -23.21 18.22 16.42
CA THR A 80 -23.93 19.40 16.81
C THR A 80 -23.08 20.61 16.40
N PRO A 81 -23.69 21.77 16.13
CA PRO A 81 -22.95 22.98 15.86
C PRO A 81 -22.00 23.32 17.01
N GLY A 82 -20.73 23.58 16.69
CA GLY A 82 -19.69 23.93 17.66
C GLY A 82 -18.87 22.76 18.20
N GLU A 83 -19.27 21.51 17.93
CA GLU A 83 -18.43 20.34 18.23
C GLU A 83 -17.32 20.14 17.20
N THR A 84 -16.20 19.58 17.66
CA THR A 84 -15.13 19.16 16.75
C THR A 84 -15.61 17.93 15.97
N PRO A 85 -15.50 17.93 14.63
CA PRO A 85 -15.85 16.76 13.84
C PRO A 85 -14.91 15.58 14.18
N PRO A 86 -15.31 14.33 13.89
CA PRO A 86 -14.40 13.18 14.00
C PRO A 86 -13.12 13.43 13.20
N ARG A 87 -12.01 12.77 13.53
CA ARG A 87 -10.85 12.82 12.64
C ARG A 87 -11.21 12.31 11.22
N PRO A 88 -10.49 12.74 10.17
CA PRO A 88 -10.63 12.14 8.86
C PRO A 88 -10.35 10.63 8.91
N PHE A 89 -11.11 9.86 8.15
CA PHE A 89 -10.97 8.40 8.02
C PHE A 89 -10.24 8.07 6.72
N ILE A 90 -9.31 7.12 6.78
CA ILE A 90 -8.52 6.69 5.62
C ILE A 90 -9.24 5.49 4.99
N LEU A 91 -9.62 5.61 3.71
CA LEU A 91 -10.41 4.58 3.01
C LEU A 91 -9.67 3.23 2.92
N GLY A 92 -8.34 3.25 2.88
CA GLY A 92 -7.52 2.04 2.80
C GLY A 92 -7.43 1.21 4.07
N LEU A 93 -7.77 1.78 5.22
CA LEU A 93 -7.60 1.10 6.48
C LEU A 93 -8.85 0.28 6.84
N PRO A 94 -8.75 -1.05 7.04
CA PRO A 94 -9.90 -1.88 7.37
C PRO A 94 -10.70 -1.41 8.59
N HIS A 95 -10.02 -0.91 9.62
CA HIS A 95 -10.68 -0.40 10.81
C HIS A 95 -11.40 0.94 10.56
N ASP A 96 -10.86 1.80 9.70
CA ASP A 96 -11.53 3.06 9.34
C ASP A 96 -12.72 2.80 8.43
N ARG A 97 -12.65 1.84 7.49
CA ARG A 97 -13.82 1.41 6.71
C ARG A 97 -14.96 0.95 7.59
N LYS A 98 -14.70 0.04 8.56
CA LYS A 98 -15.71 -0.40 9.53
C LYS A 98 -16.33 0.79 10.29
N ARG A 99 -15.51 1.80 10.62
CA ARG A 99 -15.99 3.02 11.29
C ARG A 99 -16.81 3.89 10.36
N ILE A 100 -16.41 4.11 9.11
CA ILE A 100 -17.18 4.85 8.10
C ILE A 100 -18.58 4.26 7.99
N ILE A 101 -18.69 2.94 7.75
CA ILE A 101 -19.97 2.24 7.65
C ILE A 101 -20.80 2.41 8.93
N THR A 102 -20.17 2.31 10.11
CA THR A 102 -20.84 2.55 11.41
C THR A 102 -21.36 3.98 11.55
N TYR A 103 -20.59 4.98 11.08
CA TYR A 103 -20.96 6.39 11.16
C TYR A 103 -22.14 6.70 10.23
N LEU A 104 -22.15 6.13 9.03
CA LEU A 104 -23.24 6.28 8.07
C LEU A 104 -24.52 5.58 8.56
N THR A 105 -24.44 4.29 8.92
CA THR A 105 -25.63 3.48 9.23
C THR A 105 -26.18 3.73 10.63
N ARG A 106 -25.34 3.60 11.66
CA ARG A 106 -25.80 3.60 13.06
C ARG A 106 -25.85 5.00 13.65
N LYS A 107 -24.87 5.85 13.30
CA LYS A 107 -24.81 7.23 13.80
C LYS A 107 -25.48 8.24 12.89
N ARG A 108 -25.90 7.83 11.68
CA ARG A 108 -26.57 8.69 10.67
C ARG A 108 -25.83 10.00 10.44
N ARG A 109 -24.51 9.93 10.26
CA ARG A 109 -23.64 11.10 10.07
C ARG A 109 -23.47 11.40 8.59
N ALA A 110 -23.65 12.66 8.23
CA ALA A 110 -23.38 13.14 6.88
C ALA A 110 -21.87 13.25 6.62
N ILE A 111 -21.48 12.89 5.40
CA ILE A 111 -20.12 13.11 4.89
C ILE A 111 -20.03 14.57 4.48
N SER A 112 -19.05 15.28 5.02
CA SER A 112 -18.80 16.68 4.68
C SER A 112 -18.00 16.81 3.38
N HIS A 113 -16.93 16.03 3.25
CA HIS A 113 -16.03 16.05 2.09
C HIS A 113 -15.18 14.79 2.01
N VAL A 114 -14.63 14.60 0.82
CA VAL A 114 -13.56 13.65 0.54
C VAL A 114 -12.32 14.43 0.12
N ASP A 115 -11.18 14.13 0.75
CA ASP A 115 -9.89 14.59 0.27
C ASP A 115 -9.35 13.57 -0.75
N VAL A 116 -8.96 14.05 -1.93
CA VAL A 116 -8.37 13.24 -3.01
C VAL A 116 -6.96 13.75 -3.35
N PRO A 117 -5.98 12.87 -3.64
CA PRO A 117 -4.65 13.31 -4.05
C PRO A 117 -4.64 14.01 -5.41
N LEU A 118 -3.79 15.02 -5.55
CA LEU A 118 -3.50 15.68 -6.83
C LEU A 118 -2.19 15.21 -7.46
N ARG A 119 -1.31 14.63 -6.65
CA ARG A 119 0.00 14.08 -7.03
C ARG A 119 0.44 13.06 -5.99
N THR A 120 1.46 12.30 -6.31
CA THR A 120 2.19 11.43 -5.38
C THR A 120 2.73 12.19 -4.17
N CYS A 121 2.70 11.56 -3.01
CA CYS A 121 3.29 12.06 -1.77
C CYS A 121 4.77 11.65 -1.65
N ALA A 122 5.49 12.28 -0.71
CA ALA A 122 6.90 12.02 -0.48
C ALA A 122 7.24 10.54 -0.19
N TYR A 123 6.33 9.80 0.46
CA TYR A 123 6.50 8.37 0.69
C TYR A 123 6.51 7.61 -0.63
N GLN A 124 5.55 7.87 -1.51
CA GLN A 124 5.43 7.23 -2.82
C GLN A 124 6.63 7.53 -3.72
N GLU A 125 7.11 8.79 -3.71
CA GLU A 125 8.32 9.18 -4.44
C GLU A 125 9.55 8.41 -3.96
N LEU A 126 9.74 8.35 -2.63
CA LEU A 126 10.90 7.70 -2.05
C LEU A 126 10.86 6.18 -2.28
N LEU A 127 9.69 5.56 -2.14
CA LEU A 127 9.48 4.15 -2.44
C LEU A 127 9.82 3.84 -3.91
N LEU A 128 9.27 4.60 -4.86
CA LEU A 128 9.54 4.41 -6.28
C LEU A 128 11.03 4.60 -6.60
N SER A 129 11.66 5.65 -6.08
CA SER A 129 13.08 5.91 -6.28
C SER A 129 13.95 4.77 -5.73
N TRP A 130 13.60 4.24 -4.57
CA TRP A 130 14.33 3.11 -3.98
C TRP A 130 14.11 1.82 -4.77
N GLN A 131 12.88 1.52 -5.20
CA GLN A 131 12.57 0.39 -6.07
C GLN A 131 13.40 0.42 -7.37
N VAL A 132 13.50 1.59 -8.01
CA VAL A 132 14.34 1.79 -9.20
C VAL A 132 15.80 1.49 -8.91
N SER A 133 16.35 1.99 -7.80
CA SER A 133 17.73 1.68 -7.39
C SER A 133 17.94 0.17 -7.21
N CYS A 134 17.02 -0.49 -6.51
CA CYS A 134 17.09 -1.94 -6.29
C CYS A 134 17.08 -2.74 -7.59
N VAL A 135 16.27 -2.33 -8.56
CA VAL A 135 16.16 -3.01 -9.86
C VAL A 135 17.40 -2.73 -10.72
N ALA A 136 17.93 -1.50 -10.71
CA ALA A 136 19.12 -1.12 -11.45
C ALA A 136 20.38 -1.90 -11.02
N GLU A 137 20.44 -2.34 -9.76
CA GLU A 137 21.52 -3.19 -9.24
C GLU A 137 21.44 -4.66 -9.73
N MET A 138 20.37 -5.03 -10.43
CA MET A 138 20.09 -6.40 -10.87
C MET A 138 20.01 -6.46 -12.41
N PRO A 139 21.14 -6.69 -13.10
CA PRO A 139 21.18 -6.64 -14.57
C PRO A 139 20.46 -7.82 -15.25
N ASP A 140 20.16 -8.90 -14.51
CA ASP A 140 19.57 -10.14 -15.04
C ASP A 140 18.02 -10.13 -14.97
N ILE A 141 17.40 -8.99 -14.62
CA ILE A 141 15.95 -8.87 -14.51
C ILE A 141 15.30 -8.71 -15.88
N GLU A 142 14.37 -9.60 -16.18
CA GLU A 142 13.64 -9.63 -17.45
C GLU A 142 12.26 -8.98 -17.32
N LYS A 143 11.67 -9.06 -16.14
CA LYS A 143 10.29 -8.60 -15.90
C LYS A 143 10.12 -8.06 -14.49
N LEU A 144 9.44 -6.93 -14.39
CA LEU A 144 8.92 -6.38 -13.13
C LEU A 144 7.40 -6.53 -13.10
N LEU A 145 6.89 -7.34 -12.18
CA LEU A 145 5.49 -7.40 -11.81
C LEU A 145 5.22 -6.27 -10.80
N TYR A 146 4.39 -5.30 -11.17
CA TYR A 146 4.13 -4.12 -10.35
C TYR A 146 2.68 -4.09 -9.88
N HIS A 147 2.45 -4.36 -8.60
CA HIS A 147 1.12 -4.35 -8.00
C HIS A 147 0.62 -2.91 -7.77
N LEU A 148 -0.49 -2.58 -8.41
CA LEU A 148 -1.16 -1.30 -8.27
C LEU A 148 -2.69 -1.53 -8.15
N PRO A 149 -3.22 -1.71 -6.92
CA PRO A 149 -4.54 -2.30 -6.68
C PRO A 149 -5.72 -1.33 -6.90
N VAL A 150 -5.85 -0.68 -8.07
CA VAL A 150 -6.92 0.28 -8.36
C VAL A 150 -8.31 -0.34 -8.15
N SER A 151 -8.49 -1.56 -8.63
CA SER A 151 -9.76 -2.29 -8.56
C SER A 151 -10.27 -2.51 -7.14
N ILE A 152 -9.38 -2.84 -6.19
CA ILE A 152 -9.73 -3.01 -4.77
C ILE A 152 -10.34 -1.72 -4.21
N TYR A 153 -9.88 -0.57 -4.69
CA TYR A 153 -10.36 0.72 -4.23
C TYR A 153 -11.74 1.08 -4.77
N HIS A 154 -12.07 0.65 -6.00
CA HIS A 154 -13.45 0.75 -6.48
C HIS A 154 -14.42 -0.06 -5.62
N THR A 155 -14.02 -1.24 -5.12
CA THR A 155 -14.83 -2.01 -4.16
C THR A 155 -15.18 -1.18 -2.93
N PHE A 156 -14.22 -0.43 -2.38
CA PHE A 156 -14.48 0.40 -1.20
C PHE A 156 -15.40 1.58 -1.48
N ILE A 157 -15.29 2.18 -2.67
CA ILE A 157 -16.24 3.22 -3.07
C ILE A 157 -17.63 2.59 -3.18
N HIS A 158 -17.77 1.41 -3.80
CA HIS A 158 -19.04 0.69 -3.89
C HIS A 158 -19.63 0.31 -2.52
N GLU A 159 -18.81 -0.09 -1.53
CA GLU A 159 -19.26 -0.33 -0.15
C GLU A 159 -19.88 0.94 0.47
N ILE A 160 -19.30 2.10 0.20
CA ILE A 160 -19.83 3.39 0.68
C ILE A 160 -21.11 3.76 -0.08
N GLU A 161 -21.11 3.64 -1.41
CA GLU A 161 -22.28 3.88 -2.26
C GLU A 161 -23.48 3.03 -1.82
N SER A 162 -23.26 1.74 -1.52
CA SER A 162 -24.32 0.83 -1.07
C SER A 162 -24.96 1.28 0.24
N VAL A 163 -24.24 2.00 1.09
CA VAL A 163 -24.75 2.51 2.37
C VAL A 163 -25.35 3.90 2.21
N LEU A 164 -24.82 4.71 1.29
CA LEU A 164 -25.38 6.01 0.95
C LEU A 164 -26.66 5.89 0.12
N GLU A 165 -26.88 4.75 -0.52
CA GLU A 165 -27.92 4.54 -1.55
C GLU A 165 -27.76 5.49 -2.75
N GLU A 166 -26.55 6.00 -2.96
CA GLU A 166 -26.20 6.95 -4.01
C GLU A 166 -24.87 6.56 -4.67
N LYS A 167 -24.74 6.91 -5.96
CA LYS A 167 -23.52 6.68 -6.73
C LYS A 167 -22.57 7.86 -6.61
N LEU A 168 -21.27 7.56 -6.60
CA LEU A 168 -20.17 8.53 -6.53
C LEU A 168 -19.32 8.46 -7.81
N PRO A 169 -19.89 8.67 -9.01
CA PRO A 169 -19.19 8.44 -10.28
C PRO A 169 -17.92 9.28 -10.42
N VAL A 170 -17.93 10.52 -9.94
CA VAL A 170 -16.75 11.41 -10.00
C VAL A 170 -15.62 10.87 -9.11
N LEU A 171 -15.94 10.19 -8.00
CA LEU A 171 -14.91 9.61 -7.14
C LEU A 171 -14.24 8.39 -7.81
N HIS A 172 -15.01 7.59 -8.55
CA HIS A 172 -14.46 6.52 -9.39
C HIS A 172 -13.52 7.08 -10.47
N GLU A 173 -13.94 8.12 -11.19
CA GLU A 173 -13.10 8.77 -12.22
C GLU A 173 -11.79 9.32 -11.67
N LEU A 174 -11.85 10.00 -10.52
CA LEU A 174 -10.65 10.53 -9.87
C LEU A 174 -9.68 9.41 -9.46
N LEU A 175 -10.21 8.25 -9.08
CA LEU A 175 -9.40 7.08 -8.75
C LEU A 175 -8.74 6.50 -10.01
N ASP A 176 -9.47 6.40 -11.12
CA ASP A 176 -8.94 5.97 -12.42
C ASP A 176 -7.84 6.91 -12.93
N GLU A 177 -8.11 8.23 -12.93
CA GLU A 177 -7.14 9.25 -13.32
C GLU A 177 -5.86 9.18 -12.49
N TYR A 178 -6.02 8.97 -11.18
CA TYR A 178 -4.90 8.83 -10.27
C TYR A 178 -4.10 7.54 -10.52
N GLY A 179 -4.78 6.42 -10.73
CA GLY A 179 -4.17 5.14 -11.10
C GLY A 179 -3.36 5.24 -12.38
N GLU A 180 -3.92 5.86 -13.42
CA GLU A 180 -3.21 6.08 -14.69
C GLU A 180 -2.01 7.03 -14.55
N MET A 181 -2.10 8.05 -13.71
CA MET A 181 -0.96 8.91 -13.38
C MET A 181 0.16 8.10 -12.72
N LEU A 182 -0.15 7.24 -11.75
CA LEU A 182 0.82 6.36 -11.09
C LEU A 182 1.46 5.38 -12.07
N LYS A 183 0.67 4.75 -12.96
CA LYS A 183 1.19 3.84 -13.99
C LYS A 183 2.18 4.55 -14.90
N LYS A 184 1.81 5.72 -15.44
CA LYS A 184 2.70 6.53 -16.29
C LYS A 184 4.00 6.88 -15.60
N LYS A 185 3.92 7.26 -14.32
CA LYS A 185 5.08 7.59 -13.51
C LYS A 185 6.00 6.39 -13.29
N CYS A 186 5.44 5.23 -12.96
CA CYS A 186 6.21 4.00 -12.80
C CYS A 186 6.89 3.61 -14.12
N LEU A 187 6.15 3.62 -15.23
CA LEU A 187 6.71 3.32 -16.55
C LEU A 187 7.87 4.25 -16.90
N ALA A 188 7.72 5.56 -16.70
CA ALA A 188 8.78 6.52 -16.95
C ALA A 188 10.01 6.27 -16.06
N ALA A 189 9.81 5.93 -14.78
CA ALA A 189 10.90 5.69 -13.83
C ALA A 189 11.72 4.43 -14.16
N PHE A 190 11.07 3.38 -14.69
CA PHE A 190 11.74 2.14 -15.07
C PHE A 190 12.21 2.10 -16.53
N GLN A 191 11.76 3.03 -17.36
CA GLN A 191 12.13 3.12 -18.78
C GLN A 191 13.65 3.25 -18.96
N ASP A 192 14.30 4.08 -18.15
CA ASP A 192 15.73 4.39 -18.27
C ASP A 192 16.64 3.21 -17.91
N ILE A 193 16.11 2.21 -17.18
CA ILE A 193 16.86 1.00 -16.79
C ILE A 193 16.52 -0.22 -17.65
N GLY A 194 15.70 -0.05 -18.69
CA GLY A 194 15.44 -1.08 -19.71
C GLY A 194 14.60 -2.27 -19.24
N VAL A 195 13.89 -2.16 -18.12
CA VAL A 195 13.07 -3.25 -17.57
C VAL A 195 11.61 -3.12 -18.00
N SER A 196 11.03 -4.22 -18.48
CA SER A 196 9.60 -4.28 -18.81
C SER A 196 8.76 -4.35 -17.52
N VAL A 197 7.79 -3.45 -17.40
CA VAL A 197 6.84 -3.41 -16.29
C VAL A 197 5.51 -3.99 -16.72
N GLU A 198 5.01 -4.96 -15.96
CA GLU A 198 3.68 -5.55 -16.11
C GLU A 198 2.87 -5.23 -14.84
N PHE A 199 1.78 -4.48 -14.99
CA PHE A 199 0.95 -4.09 -13.86
C PHE A 199 0.04 -5.24 -13.43
N CYS A 200 0.03 -5.52 -12.13
CA CYS A 200 -0.87 -6.48 -11.51
C CYS A 200 -1.95 -5.71 -10.73
N ASP A 201 -3.22 -6.00 -10.99
CA ASP A 201 -4.37 -5.47 -10.23
C ASP A 201 -5.46 -6.54 -10.13
N PRO A 202 -5.22 -7.61 -9.35
CA PRO A 202 -6.14 -8.73 -9.27
C PRO A 202 -7.42 -8.35 -8.51
N HIS A 203 -8.50 -8.07 -9.26
CA HIS A 203 -9.85 -7.91 -8.72
C HIS A 203 -10.62 -9.23 -8.63
N GLU A 204 -10.33 -10.14 -9.55
CA GLU A 204 -11.00 -11.41 -9.73
C GLU A 204 -9.98 -12.55 -9.70
N GLY A 205 -10.37 -13.67 -9.10
CA GLY A 205 -9.58 -14.89 -9.13
C GLY A 205 -9.61 -15.55 -10.51
N ALA A 206 -8.83 -16.62 -10.68
CA ALA A 206 -8.75 -17.37 -11.94
C ALA A 206 -10.10 -17.94 -12.44
N ASN A 207 -11.11 -18.01 -11.57
CA ASN A 207 -12.47 -18.47 -11.85
C ASN A 207 -13.48 -17.32 -12.09
N GLY A 208 -13.02 -16.06 -12.15
CA GLY A 208 -13.87 -14.88 -12.29
C GLY A 208 -14.62 -14.47 -11.02
N ALA A 209 -14.33 -15.10 -9.87
CA ALA A 209 -14.92 -14.69 -8.60
C ALA A 209 -14.21 -13.44 -8.08
N ILE A 210 -14.97 -12.42 -7.65
CA ILE A 210 -14.43 -11.23 -7.00
C ILE A 210 -13.67 -11.67 -5.75
N LEU A 211 -12.39 -11.29 -5.68
CA LEU A 211 -11.55 -11.59 -4.54
C LEU A 211 -11.95 -10.72 -3.36
N ASP A 212 -11.95 -11.31 -2.17
CA ASP A 212 -11.94 -10.48 -0.97
C ASP A 212 -10.61 -9.71 -0.88
N LEU A 213 -10.58 -8.72 0.00
CA LEU A 213 -9.47 -7.79 0.12
C LEU A 213 -8.14 -8.47 0.45
N HIS A 214 -8.20 -9.49 1.30
CA HIS A 214 -7.02 -10.21 1.73
C HIS A 214 -6.48 -11.05 0.58
N ALA A 215 -7.38 -11.75 -0.13
CA ALA A 215 -7.03 -12.53 -1.30
C ALA A 215 -6.50 -11.65 -2.45
N ALA A 216 -7.07 -10.46 -2.66
CA ALA A 216 -6.63 -9.52 -3.68
C ALA A 216 -5.23 -8.95 -3.38
N ASP A 217 -4.94 -8.59 -2.13
CA ASP A 217 -3.60 -8.13 -1.72
C ASP A 217 -2.54 -9.25 -1.84
N GLN A 218 -2.93 -10.51 -1.64
CA GLN A 218 -2.03 -11.67 -1.73
C GLN A 218 -1.86 -12.20 -3.16
N ALA A 219 -2.82 -11.93 -4.05
CA ALA A 219 -2.88 -12.52 -5.38
C ALA A 219 -1.62 -12.30 -6.24
N PRO A 220 -0.91 -11.14 -6.21
CA PRO A 220 0.34 -10.99 -6.94
C PRO A 220 1.41 -12.00 -6.50
N TYR A 221 1.53 -12.25 -5.19
CA TYR A 221 2.44 -13.25 -4.64
C TYR A 221 1.98 -14.67 -4.96
N LEU A 222 0.69 -14.97 -4.81
CA LEU A 222 0.12 -16.29 -5.13
C LEU A 222 0.33 -16.66 -6.61
N ASN A 223 0.15 -15.70 -7.51
CA ASN A 223 0.41 -15.89 -8.94
C ASN A 223 1.91 -16.13 -9.20
N ALA A 224 2.78 -15.40 -8.49
CA ALA A 224 4.22 -15.53 -8.61
C ALA A 224 4.78 -16.86 -8.07
N LEU A 225 4.04 -17.60 -7.23
CA LEU A 225 4.47 -18.93 -6.75
C LEU A 225 4.65 -19.95 -7.89
N ASN A 226 4.00 -19.73 -9.03
CA ASN A 226 4.12 -20.60 -10.22
C ASN A 226 5.27 -20.18 -11.15
N LEU A 227 6.07 -19.18 -10.76
CA LEU A 227 7.16 -18.64 -11.57
C LEU A 227 8.51 -18.98 -10.91
N ASP A 228 9.51 -19.26 -11.74
CA ASP A 228 10.87 -19.52 -11.28
C ASP A 228 11.65 -18.23 -11.04
N ASN A 229 12.51 -18.23 -10.01
CA ASN A 229 13.46 -17.16 -9.72
C ASN A 229 12.81 -15.78 -9.52
N VAL A 230 11.76 -15.75 -8.70
CA VAL A 230 11.09 -14.51 -8.28
C VAL A 230 11.71 -13.96 -6.99
N MET A 231 11.82 -12.63 -6.88
CA MET A 231 12.10 -11.94 -5.63
C MET A 231 11.18 -10.72 -5.46
N GLY A 232 10.69 -10.49 -4.25
CA GLY A 232 9.97 -9.27 -3.89
C GLY A 232 10.91 -8.09 -3.61
N ILE A 233 10.41 -6.86 -3.78
CA ILE A 233 11.03 -5.62 -3.28
C ILE A 233 9.95 -4.85 -2.54
N GLU A 234 10.08 -4.75 -1.21
CA GLU A 234 8.99 -4.24 -0.37
C GLU A 234 9.47 -3.27 0.70
N ASP A 235 8.65 -2.26 1.01
CA ASP A 235 8.75 -1.61 2.32
C ASP A 235 8.48 -2.65 3.41
N LEU A 236 9.18 -2.54 4.55
CA LEU A 236 9.03 -3.46 5.67
C LEU A 236 7.57 -3.56 6.13
N ALA A 237 6.79 -2.48 6.04
CA ALA A 237 5.36 -2.51 6.34
C ALA A 237 4.61 -3.56 5.48
N GLN A 238 4.93 -3.62 4.19
CA GLN A 238 4.28 -4.47 3.18
C GLN A 238 4.79 -5.92 3.17
N LEU A 239 6.00 -6.18 3.72
CA LEU A 239 6.52 -7.55 3.91
C LEU A 239 5.53 -8.49 4.60
N THR A 240 4.63 -7.95 5.43
CA THR A 240 3.54 -8.70 6.08
C THR A 240 2.76 -9.56 5.08
N ILE A 241 2.49 -9.06 3.87
CA ILE A 241 1.74 -9.79 2.83
C ILE A 241 2.51 -11.05 2.41
N SER A 242 3.78 -10.88 2.00
CA SER A 242 4.62 -12.01 1.60
C SER A 242 4.83 -13.01 2.73
N ALA A 243 4.99 -12.54 3.96
CA ALA A 243 5.18 -13.41 5.13
C ALA A 243 3.91 -14.22 5.44
N THR A 244 2.72 -13.63 5.30
CA THR A 244 1.45 -14.35 5.43
C THR A 244 1.28 -15.39 4.32
N VAL A 245 1.54 -15.04 3.05
CA VAL A 245 1.47 -16.01 1.94
C VAL A 245 2.42 -17.18 2.15
N ALA A 246 3.65 -16.91 2.60
CA ALA A 246 4.61 -17.97 2.88
C ALA A 246 4.17 -18.89 4.02
N LYS A 247 3.54 -18.34 5.05
CA LYS A 247 2.95 -19.13 6.13
C LYS A 247 1.82 -20.02 5.63
N ASP A 248 0.92 -19.46 4.83
CA ASP A 248 -0.31 -20.14 4.39
C ASP A 248 -0.02 -21.23 3.35
N THR A 249 1.00 -21.02 2.49
CA THR A 249 1.33 -21.92 1.38
C THR A 249 2.53 -22.82 1.64
N GLY A 250 3.37 -22.47 2.63
CA GLY A 250 4.66 -23.11 2.87
C GLY A 250 5.76 -22.72 1.88
N ILE A 251 5.48 -21.87 0.89
CA ILE A 251 6.45 -21.44 -0.13
C ILE A 251 6.86 -20.00 0.12
N THR A 252 8.17 -19.77 0.23
CA THR A 252 8.70 -18.44 0.50
C THR A 252 9.26 -17.78 -0.76
N ILE A 253 8.67 -16.64 -1.16
CA ILE A 253 9.30 -15.73 -2.12
C ILE A 253 10.25 -14.81 -1.33
N PRO A 254 11.56 -14.84 -1.60
CA PRO A 254 12.49 -13.95 -0.92
C PRO A 254 12.19 -12.50 -1.28
N CYS A 255 12.30 -11.58 -0.32
CA CYS A 255 12.08 -10.16 -0.51
C CYS A 255 13.34 -9.38 -0.14
N ARG A 256 13.73 -8.40 -0.97
CA ARG A 256 14.57 -7.29 -0.52
C ARG A 256 13.64 -6.29 0.18
N VAL A 257 14.02 -5.87 1.38
CA VAL A 257 13.12 -5.16 2.28
C VAL A 257 13.76 -3.85 2.70
N GLY A 258 13.02 -2.75 2.59
CA GLY A 258 13.49 -1.41 2.94
C GLY A 258 12.73 -0.83 4.13
N VAL A 259 13.39 0.02 4.92
CA VAL A 259 12.78 0.91 5.91
C VAL A 259 12.96 2.34 5.42
N LEU A 260 11.88 2.92 4.87
CA LEU A 260 11.89 4.25 4.28
C LEU A 260 12.02 5.38 5.33
N ALA A 261 11.70 5.10 6.59
CA ALA A 261 11.68 6.04 7.73
C ALA A 261 10.88 7.33 7.55
N LEU A 262 10.07 7.39 6.49
CA LEU A 262 8.89 8.23 6.44
C LEU A 262 7.75 7.46 7.12
N PRO A 263 6.90 8.11 7.94
CA PRO A 263 5.70 7.45 8.44
C PRO A 263 4.90 6.93 7.26
N HIS A 264 4.48 5.66 7.30
CA HIS A 264 3.61 5.15 6.24
C HIS A 264 2.37 6.05 6.21
N PRO A 265 1.86 6.47 5.06
CA PRO A 265 0.82 7.51 5.08
C PRO A 265 -0.53 7.04 5.64
N LEU A 266 -0.69 5.71 5.76
CA LEU A 266 -1.77 5.06 6.49
C LEU A 266 -1.66 5.22 8.02
N SER A 267 -0.48 5.54 8.58
CA SER A 267 -0.27 5.73 10.03
C SER A 267 -0.18 7.20 10.42
N ARG A 268 0.54 8.03 9.65
CA ARG A 268 0.67 9.47 9.92
C ARG A 268 0.79 10.30 8.62
N CYS A 269 -0.26 10.37 7.82
CA CYS A 269 -0.40 11.51 6.90
C CYS A 269 -0.95 12.72 7.69
N ASP A 270 -0.12 13.73 7.93
CA ASP A 270 -0.53 14.97 8.62
C ASP A 270 -1.42 15.86 7.72
N GLY A 271 -1.57 15.51 6.44
CA GLY A 271 -2.33 16.27 5.46
C GLY A 271 -1.72 17.63 5.10
N GLN A 272 -0.57 17.99 5.70
CA GLN A 272 0.21 19.19 5.38
C GLN A 272 1.25 18.87 4.29
N ARG A 273 1.76 17.64 4.27
CA ARG A 273 2.78 17.19 3.31
C ARG A 273 2.21 16.53 2.05
N CYS A 274 0.90 16.35 1.99
CA CYS A 274 0.22 15.72 0.85
C CYS A 274 -0.62 16.75 0.10
N CYS A 275 -0.35 16.86 -1.19
CA CYS A 275 -1.06 17.78 -2.07
C CYS A 275 -2.38 17.16 -2.49
N ARG A 276 -3.47 17.69 -1.93
CA ARG A 276 -4.81 17.13 -2.05
C ARG A 276 -5.83 18.20 -2.37
N LYS A 277 -6.90 17.78 -3.02
CA LYS A 277 -8.09 18.57 -3.26
C LYS A 277 -9.18 18.10 -2.32
N ARG A 278 -9.82 19.04 -1.64
CA ARG A 278 -11.01 18.78 -0.84
C ARG A 278 -12.24 18.93 -1.70
N LEU A 279 -13.03 17.86 -1.81
CA LEU A 279 -14.26 17.82 -2.61
C LEU A 279 -15.47 17.62 -1.68
N PRO A 280 -16.42 18.57 -1.63
CA PRO A 280 -17.69 18.34 -0.96
C PRO A 280 -18.39 17.11 -1.51
N ILE A 281 -19.12 16.37 -0.67
CA ILE A 281 -19.80 15.13 -1.11
C ILE A 281 -20.73 15.39 -2.31
N ASP A 282 -21.44 16.51 -2.32
CA ASP A 282 -22.36 16.89 -3.41
C ASP A 282 -21.66 17.02 -4.77
N SER A 283 -20.39 17.42 -4.78
CA SER A 283 -19.60 17.52 -6.02
C SER A 283 -19.22 16.16 -6.59
N LEU A 284 -19.42 15.07 -5.84
CA LEU A 284 -19.10 13.70 -6.24
C LEU A 284 -20.32 12.94 -6.79
N LEU A 285 -21.53 13.46 -6.59
CA LEU A 285 -22.80 12.78 -6.88
C LEU A 285 -23.28 12.91 -8.33
N SER A 286 -22.78 13.89 -9.10
CA SER A 286 -23.23 14.08 -10.49
C SER A 286 -22.08 14.38 -11.45
N ARG A 287 -22.14 13.77 -12.64
CA ARG A 287 -21.65 14.45 -13.83
C ARG A 287 -22.71 15.48 -14.15
N LYS A 288 -22.40 16.79 -14.09
CA LYS A 288 -23.22 17.73 -14.84
C LYS A 288 -23.20 17.25 -16.28
N SER A 289 -24.36 16.77 -16.72
CA SER A 289 -24.61 16.46 -18.12
C SER A 289 -24.80 17.83 -18.77
N ASP A 290 -23.70 18.41 -19.25
CA ASP A 290 -23.77 19.44 -20.29
C ASP A 290 -23.77 18.74 -21.65
#